data_AF-A0A926XNH1-F1
#
_entry.id   AF-A0A926XNH1-F1
#
_cell.length_a   1.000
_cell.length_b   1.000
_cell.length_c   1.000
_cell.angle_alpha   90.00
_cell.angle_beta   90.00
_cell.angle_gamma   90.00
#
_symmetry.space_group_name_H-M   'P 1'
#
loop_
_entity.id
_entity.type
_entity.pdbx_description
1 polymer ?
#
loop_
_entity_poly.entity_id
_entity_poly.type
_entity_poly.pdbx_seq_one_letter_code
_entity_poly.pdbx_strand_id
1 'polypeptide(L)'
;MSYRILIQPPAFAEIETAYRWMCDNLSADAANQWYYDLQDAIASLQKFPYRCSFAPEADIIGREIRQLWVGKTRAYRILFAIEGDTVAILHIRHRRQAPLGTEPSD
;
A
#
# COMPACT_ATOMS: atom_id res chain seq x y z
N MET A 1 22.31 0.62 2.10
CA MET A 1 21.48 1.70 2.66
C MET A 1 20.07 1.17 2.80
N SER A 2 19.46 1.35 3.96
CA SER A 2 18.11 0.87 4.25
C SER A 2 17.24 2.06 4.58
N TYR A 3 16.14 2.23 3.85
CA TYR A 3 15.16 3.27 4.13
C TYR A 3 14.32 2.89 5.35
N ARG A 4 13.96 3.86 6.17
CA ARG A 4 13.08 3.66 7.32
C ARG A 4 11.63 3.61 6.83
N ILE A 5 10.90 2.55 7.14
CA ILE A 5 9.47 2.48 6.81
C ILE A 5 8.67 3.12 7.93
N LEU A 6 7.79 4.05 7.58
CA LEU A 6 6.81 4.64 8.47
C LEU A 6 5.42 4.29 7.93
N ILE A 7 4.68 3.45 8.65
CA ILE A 7 3.29 3.12 8.28
C ILE A 7 2.39 4.17 8.92
N GLN A 8 1.67 4.93 8.10
CA GLN A 8 0.71 5.91 8.61
C GLN A 8 -0.50 5.18 9.23
N PRO A 9 -1.12 5.76 10.28
CA PRO A 9 -2.31 5.19 10.92
C PRO A 9 -3.44 4.79 9.94
N PRO A 10 -3.78 5.56 8.88
CA PRO A 10 -4.76 5.10 7.89
C PRO A 10 -4.33 3.81 7.18
N ALA A 11 -3.09 3.72 6.72
CA ALA A 11 -2.59 2.49 6.09
C ALA A 11 -2.67 1.29 7.03
N PHE A 12 -2.38 1.47 8.32
CA PHE A 12 -2.48 0.39 9.30
C PHE A 12 -3.93 -0.11 9.45
N ALA A 13 -4.89 0.80 9.57
CA ALA A 13 -6.31 0.46 9.64
C ALA A 13 -6.81 -0.25 8.36
N GLU A 14 -6.31 0.16 7.20
CA GLU A 14 -6.62 -0.48 5.91
C GLU A 14 -6.08 -1.90 5.83
N ILE A 15 -4.85 -2.14 6.33
CA ILE A 15 -4.27 -3.49 6.42
C ILE A 15 -5.14 -4.38 7.30
N GLU A 16 -5.47 -3.90 8.50
CA GLU A 16 -6.28 -4.66 9.45
C GLU A 16 -7.66 -5.00 8.87
N THR A 17 -8.30 -4.02 8.24
CA THR A 17 -9.63 -4.19 7.62
C THR A 17 -9.55 -5.21 6.48
N ALA A 18 -8.56 -5.09 5.59
CA ALA A 18 -8.36 -6.02 4.49
C ALA A 18 -8.07 -7.45 4.98
N TYR A 19 -7.20 -7.58 5.99
CA TYR A 19 -6.85 -8.86 6.59
C TYR A 19 -8.08 -9.55 7.21
N ARG A 20 -8.87 -8.81 8.00
CA ARG A 20 -10.11 -9.32 8.59
C ARG A 20 -11.12 -9.73 7.53
N TRP A 21 -11.31 -8.91 6.50
CA TRP A 21 -12.21 -9.25 5.39
C TRP A 21 -11.77 -10.51 4.66
N MET A 22 -10.46 -10.70 4.43
CA MET A 22 -9.96 -11.94 3.83
C MET A 22 -10.13 -13.16 4.73
N CYS A 23 -9.95 -13.00 6.03
CA CYS A 23 -10.15 -14.10 6.97
C CYS A 23 -11.61 -14.57 6.97
N ASP A 24 -12.55 -13.64 6.92
CA ASP A 24 -14.00 -13.89 6.92
C ASP A 24 -14.52 -14.40 5.56
N ASN A 25 -14.04 -13.81 4.46
CA ASN A 25 -14.63 -13.99 3.14
C ASN A 25 -13.84 -14.91 2.21
N LEU A 26 -12.57 -15.21 2.51
CA LEU A 26 -11.72 -16.12 1.75
C LEU A 26 -11.29 -17.32 2.61
N SER A 27 -10.27 -17.12 3.46
CA SER A 27 -9.69 -18.12 4.35
C SER A 27 -8.51 -17.49 5.13
N ALA A 28 -8.24 -17.99 6.33
CA ALA A 28 -7.08 -17.55 7.12
C ALA A 28 -5.73 -17.75 6.39
N ASP A 29 -5.60 -18.82 5.60
CA ASP A 29 -4.38 -19.10 4.83
C ASP A 29 -4.14 -18.05 3.74
N ALA A 30 -5.20 -17.68 3.02
CA ALA A 30 -5.16 -16.62 1.99
C ALA A 30 -4.83 -15.25 2.60
N ALA A 31 -5.40 -14.94 3.77
CA ALA A 31 -5.11 -13.70 4.50
C ALA A 31 -3.64 -13.64 4.94
N ASN A 32 -3.10 -14.74 5.48
CA ASN A 32 -1.69 -14.86 5.85
C ASN A 32 -0.78 -14.72 4.63
N GLN A 33 -1.08 -15.42 3.54
CA GLN A 33 -0.30 -15.33 2.29
C GLN A 33 -0.25 -13.89 1.78
N TRP A 34 -1.39 -13.20 1.73
CA TRP A 34 -1.45 -11.79 1.37
C TRP A 34 -0.62 -10.90 2.31
N TYR A 35 -0.67 -11.15 3.62
CA TYR A 35 0.12 -10.41 4.60
C TYR A 35 1.62 -10.64 4.41
N TYR A 36 2.06 -11.85 4.07
CA TYR A 36 3.45 -12.13 3.72
C TYR A 36 3.88 -11.42 2.44
N ASP A 37 3.05 -11.45 1.40
CA ASP A 37 3.29 -10.69 0.16
C ASP A 37 3.41 -9.19 0.42
N LEU A 38 2.57 -8.64 1.31
CA LEU A 38 2.63 -7.25 1.73
C LEU A 38 3.94 -6.94 2.45
N GLN A 39 4.34 -7.78 3.41
CA GLN A 39 5.60 -7.59 4.13
C GLN A 39 6.81 -7.69 3.21
N ASP A 40 6.84 -8.63 2.26
CA ASP A 40 7.93 -8.75 1.28
C ASP A 40 8.01 -7.49 0.40
N ALA A 41 6.86 -6.98 -0.05
CA ALA A 41 6.79 -5.73 -0.80
C ALA A 41 7.36 -4.54 0.01
N ILE A 42 6.97 -4.40 1.28
CA ILE A 42 7.48 -3.35 2.18
C ILE A 42 8.98 -3.51 2.44
N ALA A 43 9.47 -4.73 2.64
CA ALA A 43 10.90 -5.02 2.78
C ALA A 43 11.68 -4.68 1.50
N SER A 44 11.08 -4.87 0.32
CA SER A 44 11.63 -4.42 -0.96
C SER A 44 11.77 -2.89 -1.01
N LEU A 45 10.79 -2.15 -0.48
CA LEU A 45 10.84 -0.69 -0.39
C LEU A 45 11.95 -0.19 0.54
N GLN A 46 12.32 -0.93 1.57
CA GLN A 46 13.48 -0.58 2.42
C GLN A 46 14.79 -0.57 1.64
N LYS A 47 14.92 -1.38 0.58
CA LYS A 47 16.17 -1.46 -0.21
C LYS A 47 16.12 -0.57 -1.45
N PHE A 48 14.99 -0.54 -2.15
CA PHE A 48 14.87 0.10 -3.46
C PHE A 48 13.51 0.81 -3.65
N PRO A 49 13.20 1.87 -2.88
CA PRO A 49 11.90 2.54 -2.98
C PRO A 49 11.73 3.32 -4.30
N TYR A 50 12.84 3.84 -4.84
CA TYR A 50 12.88 4.61 -6.09
C TYR A 50 12.60 3.79 -7.36
N ARG A 51 12.55 2.45 -7.27
CA ARG A 51 12.24 1.59 -8.43
C ARG A 51 10.76 1.63 -8.82
N CYS A 52 9.90 2.11 -7.92
CA CYS A 52 8.45 2.09 -8.11
C CYS A 52 7.99 3.28 -8.92
N SER A 53 7.01 3.07 -9.81
CA SER A 53 6.42 4.14 -10.61
C SER A 53 5.70 5.17 -9.75
N PHE A 54 5.68 6.41 -10.22
CA PHE A 54 4.86 7.47 -9.66
C PHE A 54 3.38 7.09 -9.76
N ALA A 55 2.64 7.40 -8.70
CA ALA A 55 1.20 7.29 -8.70
C ALA A 55 0.61 8.43 -9.55
N PRO A 56 -0.48 8.23 -10.29
CA PRO A 56 -1.16 9.33 -10.99
C PRO A 56 -1.66 10.39 -10.01
N GLU A 57 -1.96 9.99 -8.75
CA GLU A 57 -2.31 10.92 -7.68
C GLU A 57 -1.16 11.87 -7.26
N ALA A 58 0.10 11.57 -7.62
CA ALA A 58 1.25 12.41 -7.31
C ALA A 58 1.16 13.80 -7.96
N ASP A 59 0.70 13.84 -9.21
CA ASP A 59 0.52 15.07 -9.98
C ASP A 59 -0.61 15.94 -9.39
N ILE A 60 -1.66 15.30 -8.89
CA ILE A 60 -2.83 15.95 -8.28
C ILE A 60 -2.50 16.52 -6.89
N ILE A 61 -1.74 15.78 -6.09
CA ILE A 61 -1.40 16.13 -4.71
C ILE A 61 -0.16 17.05 -4.64
N GLY A 62 0.60 17.16 -5.73
CA GLY A 62 1.83 17.95 -5.77
C GLY A 62 2.95 17.39 -4.89
N ARG A 63 2.92 16.07 -4.64
CA ARG A 63 3.93 15.35 -3.84
C ARG A 63 4.41 14.12 -4.60
N GLU A 64 5.67 13.75 -4.43
CA GLU A 64 6.24 12.52 -4.98
C GLU A 64 5.63 11.27 -4.31
N ILE A 65 4.42 10.92 -4.74
CA ILE A 65 3.73 9.70 -4.33
C ILE A 65 4.06 8.61 -5.34
N ARG A 66 4.47 7.46 -4.82
CA ARG A 66 4.78 6.27 -5.59
C ARG A 66 3.79 5.18 -5.23
N GLN A 67 3.62 4.26 -6.17
CA GLN A 67 2.76 3.10 -5.97
C GLN A 67 3.51 1.80 -6.24
N LEU A 68 3.24 0.80 -5.40
CA LEU A 68 3.73 -0.57 -5.58
C LEU A 68 2.56 -1.55 -5.54
N TRP A 69 2.48 -2.41 -6.54
CA TRP A 69 1.48 -3.48 -6.60
C TRP A 69 1.94 -4.70 -5.83
N VAL A 70 1.05 -5.26 -5.01
CA VAL A 70 1.33 -6.37 -4.08
C VAL A 70 0.57 -7.62 -4.49
N GLY A 71 1.25 -8.76 -4.36
CA GLY A 71 0.71 -10.09 -4.61
C GLY A 71 0.65 -10.49 -6.08
N LYS A 72 0.47 -11.79 -6.33
CA LYS A 72 0.41 -12.37 -7.69
C LYS A 72 -0.67 -11.74 -8.58
N THR A 73 -1.85 -11.46 -8.03
CA THR A 73 -2.97 -10.88 -8.77
C THR A 73 -2.89 -9.35 -8.86
N ARG A 74 -1.88 -8.72 -8.24
CA ARG A 74 -1.75 -7.26 -8.11
C ARG A 74 -3.07 -6.63 -7.65
N ALA A 75 -3.71 -7.29 -6.70
CA ALA A 75 -5.01 -6.87 -6.19
C ALA A 75 -4.90 -5.66 -5.25
N TYR A 76 -3.75 -5.46 -4.61
CA TYR A 76 -3.52 -4.33 -3.71
C TYR A 76 -2.40 -3.44 -4.23
N ARG A 77 -2.52 -2.14 -3.99
CA ARG A 77 -1.48 -1.14 -4.23
C ARG A 77 -1.14 -0.42 -2.93
N ILE A 78 0.16 -0.32 -2.66
CA ILE A 78 0.73 0.48 -1.58
C ILE A 78 1.03 1.86 -2.16
N LEU A 79 0.41 2.90 -1.61
CA LEU A 79 0.71 4.29 -1.89
C LEU A 79 1.67 4.80 -0.82
N PHE A 80 2.83 5.27 -1.23
CA PHE A 80 3.86 5.76 -0.30
C PHE A 80 4.58 6.98 -0.84
N ALA A 81 5.06 7.81 0.06
CA ALA A 81 5.95 8.93 -0.24
C ALA A 81 7.36 8.62 0.27
N ILE A 82 8.37 9.21 -0.37
CA ILE A 82 9.76 9.12 0.08
C ILE A 82 10.18 10.51 0.56
N GLU A 83 10.57 10.61 1.82
CA GLU A 83 11.03 11.85 2.45
C GLU A 83 12.44 11.60 3.03
N GLY A 84 13.47 12.02 2.28
CA GLY A 84 14.87 11.72 2.60
C GLY A 84 15.13 10.21 2.62
N ASP A 85 15.48 9.68 3.79
CA ASP A 85 15.71 8.26 4.04
C ASP A 85 14.48 7.52 4.61
N THR A 86 13.30 8.18 4.65
CA THR A 86 12.07 7.59 5.19
C THR A 86 11.06 7.33 4.07
N VAL A 87 10.49 6.13 4.05
CA VAL A 87 9.38 5.73 3.18
C VAL A 87 8.11 5.75 4.02
N ALA A 88 7.27 6.77 3.82
CA ALA A 88 5.99 6.91 4.49
C ALA A 88 4.90 6.20 3.68
N ILE A 89 4.41 5.06 4.18
CA ILE A 89 3.25 4.37 3.60
C ILE A 89 2.00 5.12 4.02
N LEU A 90 1.36 5.76 3.05
CA LEU A 90 0.20 6.60 3.26
C LEU A 90 -1.08 5.77 3.27
N HIS A 91 -1.25 4.91 2.27
CA HIS A 91 -2.46 4.11 2.09
C HIS A 91 -2.19 2.76 1.44
N ILE A 92 -3.03 1.77 1.77
CA ILE A 92 -3.03 0.46 1.13
C ILE A 92 -4.42 0.20 0.57
N ARG A 93 -4.53 0.25 -0.76
CA ARG A 93 -5.81 0.22 -1.46
C ARG A 93 -5.95 -1.04 -2.28
N HIS A 94 -7.13 -1.63 -2.24
CA HIS A 94 -7.50 -2.68 -3.17
C HIS A 94 -7.79 -2.09 -4.56
N ARG A 95 -7.51 -2.82 -5.64
CA ARG A 95 -7.74 -2.40 -7.04
C ARG A 95 -9.22 -2.07 -7.31
N ARG A 96 -10.14 -2.66 -6.54
CA ARG A 96 -11.58 -2.38 -6.63
C ARG A 96 -12.04 -1.22 -5.73
N GLN A 97 -11.20 -0.70 -4.83
CA GLN A 97 -11.53 0.52 -4.09
C GLN A 97 -11.27 1.73 -4.99
N ALA A 98 -12.22 2.68 -4.99
CA ALA A 98 -12.12 3.90 -5.77
C ALA A 98 -10.83 4.68 -5.41
N PRO A 99 -10.24 5.43 -6.36
CA PRO A 99 -9.11 6.31 -6.08
C PRO A 99 -9.47 7.32 -4.98
N LEU A 100 -8.46 7.71 -4.18
CA LEU A 100 -8.60 8.79 -3.21
C LEU A 100 -9.01 10.06 -3.96
N GLY A 101 -10.18 10.61 -3.62
CA GLY A 101 -10.82 11.73 -4.34
C GLY A 101 -12.21 11.43 -4.91
N THR A 102 -12.67 10.19 -4.84
CA THR A 102 -14.09 9.85 -5.05
C THR A 102 -14.73 9.59 -3.69
N GLU A 103 -15.15 10.66 -3.02
CA GLU A 103 -16.22 10.55 -2.05
C GLU A 103 -17.47 10.08 -2.81
N PRO A 104 -18.12 8.96 -2.46
CA PRO A 104 -19.51 8.80 -2.80
C PRO A 104 -20.28 9.83 -1.96
N SER A 105 -20.58 10.98 -2.56
CA SER A 105 -21.77 11.72 -2.18
C SER A 105 -22.96 10.86 -2.63
N ASP A 106 -23.53 10.07 -1.72
CA ASP A 106 -24.98 9.88 -1.52
C ASP A 106 -25.21 8.85 -0.39
#